data_AF-A0A9E2ET44-F1
#
_entry.id   AF-A0A9E2ET44-F1
#
_cell.length_a   1.000
_cell.length_b   1.000
_cell.length_c   1.000
_cell.angle_alpha   90.00
_cell.angle_beta   90.00
_cell.angle_gamma   90.00
#
_symmetry.space_group_name_H-M   'P 1'
#
loop_
_entity.id
_entity.type
_entity.pdbx_description
1 polymer ?
#
loop_
_entity_poly.entity_id
_entity_poly.type
_entity_poly.pdbx_seq_one_letter_code
_entity_poly.pdbx_strand_id
1 'polypeptide(L)'
;MAILNRKKILAGLMGLVGLYIFNCSPSQRHILSESGYDWPSNERDYWPTQSWQTGTLANHNIDPSKMDQAHQFAENDPLTRAVLVVKDGYLVYENYFG
;
A
#
# COMPACT_ATOMS: atom_id res chain seq x y z
N MET A 1 27.37 19.20 52.27
CA MET A 1 28.23 18.10 51.74
C MET A 1 27.42 17.29 50.73
N ALA A 2 27.48 17.70 49.46
CA ALA A 2 26.56 17.38 48.35
C ALA A 2 26.69 15.97 47.76
N ILE A 3 27.21 15.01 48.54
CA ILE A 3 27.58 13.67 48.08
C ILE A 3 26.43 12.67 48.30
N LEU A 4 25.58 12.88 49.31
CA LEU A 4 24.51 11.94 49.67
C LEU A 4 23.35 11.92 48.67
N ASN A 5 23.06 13.06 48.01
CA ASN A 5 21.99 13.13 47.02
C ASN A 5 22.38 12.56 45.65
N ARG A 6 23.67 12.55 45.29
CA ARG A 6 24.13 12.01 44.00
C ARG A 6 23.97 10.49 43.93
N LYS A 7 24.18 9.77 45.04
CA LYS A 7 24.00 8.30 45.12
C LYS A 7 22.52 7.89 45.03
N LYS A 8 21.61 8.65 45.64
CA LYS A 8 20.15 8.40 45.58
C LYS A 8 19.58 8.69 44.19
N ILE A 9 20.06 9.74 43.53
CA ILE A 9 19.66 10.10 42.16
C ILE A 9 20.20 9.08 41.14
N LEU A 10 21.44 8.62 41.28
CA LEU A 10 22.04 7.62 40.39
C LEU A 10 21.39 6.23 40.53
N ALA A 11 21.02 5.83 41.76
CA ALA A 11 20.27 4.59 41.99
C ALA A 11 18.84 4.65 41.45
N GLY A 12 18.18 5.81 41.52
CA GLY A 12 16.86 6.03 40.91
C GLY A 12 16.91 5.99 39.38
N LEU A 13 17.94 6.57 38.76
CA LEU A 13 18.14 6.54 37.32
C LEU A 13 18.47 5.14 36.78
N MET A 14 19.27 4.34 37.49
CA MET A 14 19.52 2.94 37.08
C MET A 14 18.26 2.06 37.17
N GLY A 15 17.41 2.25 38.18
CA GLY A 15 16.15 1.53 38.28
C GLY A 15 15.15 1.88 37.17
N LEU A 16 15.11 3.16 36.77
CA LEU A 16 14.20 3.67 35.75
C LEU A 16 14.67 3.30 34.33
N VAL A 17 15.99 3.24 34.10
CA VAL A 17 16.56 2.71 32.86
C VAL A 17 16.33 1.20 32.76
N GLY A 18 16.50 0.43 33.85
CA GLY A 18 16.23 -1.02 33.86
C GLY A 18 14.79 -1.39 33.53
N LEU A 19 13.81 -0.58 33.95
CA LEU A 19 12.39 -0.78 33.61
C LEU A 19 12.06 -0.50 32.13
N TYR A 20 12.87 0.31 31.45
CA TYR A 20 12.65 0.67 30.05
C TYR A 20 13.15 -0.39 29.06
N ILE A 21 14.10 -1.27 29.45
CA ILE A 21 14.69 -2.28 28.55
C ILE A 21 13.92 -3.61 28.58
N PHE A 22 13.05 -3.85 29.57
CA PHE A 22 12.31 -5.12 29.71
C PHE A 22 10.91 -5.13 29.08
N ASN A 23 10.42 -4.01 28.53
CA ASN A 23 9.13 -3.98 27.83
C ASN A 23 9.25 -4.28 26.33
N CYS A 24 10.25 -5.06 25.93
CA CYS A 24 10.17 -5.77 24.65
C CYS A 24 9.30 -7.01 24.84
N SER A 25 8.02 -6.79 25.09
CA SER A 25 7.02 -7.85 24.94
C SER A 25 6.97 -8.15 23.44
N PRO A 26 7.21 -9.39 22.98
CA PRO A 26 7.04 -9.72 21.57
C PRO A 26 5.58 -9.41 21.25
N SER A 27 5.35 -8.35 20.48
CA SER A 27 4.05 -8.16 19.87
C SER A 27 3.79 -9.43 19.07
N GLN A 28 2.88 -10.25 19.57
CA GLN A 28 2.41 -11.44 18.90
C GLN A 28 1.85 -10.95 17.57
N ARG A 29 2.68 -11.00 16.53
CA ARG A 29 2.27 -10.78 15.15
C ARG A 29 1.44 -11.99 14.77
N HIS A 30 0.23 -12.04 15.27
CA HIS A 30 -0.77 -12.98 14.81
C HIS A 30 -1.20 -12.49 13.43
N ILE A 31 -0.42 -12.83 12.40
CA ILE A 31 -0.70 -12.39 11.03
C ILE A 31 -1.88 -13.19 10.45
N LEU A 32 -2.24 -14.35 11.02
CA LEU A 32 -3.32 -15.19 10.51
C LEU A 32 -4.00 -15.95 11.67
N SER A 33 -5.32 -16.12 11.62
CA SER A 33 -6.04 -16.96 12.60
C SER A 33 -5.74 -18.44 12.36
N GLU A 34 -5.74 -19.24 13.43
CA GLU A 34 -5.59 -20.70 13.34
C GLU A 34 -6.72 -21.39 12.56
N SER A 35 -7.86 -20.68 12.38
CA SER A 35 -8.96 -21.12 11.54
C SER A 35 -8.65 -21.06 10.03
N GLY A 36 -7.47 -20.58 9.65
CA GLY A 36 -7.10 -20.36 8.26
C GLY A 36 -7.60 -19.03 7.69
N TYR A 37 -7.05 -18.65 6.54
CA TYR A 37 -7.56 -17.55 5.73
C TYR A 37 -8.68 -18.11 4.83
N ASP A 38 -9.90 -17.60 4.99
CA ASP A 38 -10.96 -17.82 4.01
C ASP A 38 -10.56 -17.11 2.72
N TRP A 39 -9.99 -17.87 1.79
CA TRP A 39 -9.73 -17.37 0.45
C TRP A 39 -11.07 -16.99 -0.18
N PRO A 40 -11.19 -15.80 -0.79
CA PRO A 40 -12.34 -15.52 -1.66
C PRO A 40 -12.41 -16.61 -2.73
N SER A 41 -13.62 -16.92 -3.21
CA SER A 41 -13.82 -17.95 -4.23
C SER A 41 -12.83 -17.77 -5.39
N ASN A 42 -12.32 -18.88 -5.93
CA ASN A 42 -11.44 -18.87 -7.09
C ASN A 42 -12.17 -18.48 -8.39
N GLU A 43 -13.48 -18.24 -8.33
CA GLU A 43 -14.23 -17.57 -9.39
C GLU A 43 -13.83 -16.09 -9.40
N ARG A 44 -12.66 -15.84 -9.97
CA ARG A 44 -12.27 -14.50 -10.36
C ARG A 44 -12.40 -14.45 -11.87
N ASP A 45 -13.18 -13.50 -12.38
CA ASP A 45 -13.15 -13.08 -13.79
C ASP A 45 -11.84 -12.32 -14.10
N TYR A 46 -10.72 -12.78 -13.54
CA TYR A 46 -9.49 -11.98 -13.41
C TYR A 46 -8.77 -11.74 -14.74
N TRP A 47 -9.11 -12.47 -15.81
CA TRP A 47 -8.59 -12.16 -17.13
C TRP A 47 -9.53 -12.79 -18.16
N PRO A 48 -10.42 -12.03 -18.79
CA PRO A 48 -11.33 -12.62 -19.76
C PRO A 48 -10.51 -13.15 -20.94
N THR A 49 -10.61 -14.45 -21.20
CA THR A 49 -9.84 -15.12 -22.28
C THR A 49 -10.38 -14.79 -23.67
N GLN A 50 -11.58 -14.20 -23.75
CA GLN A 50 -12.26 -13.87 -25.00
C GLN A 50 -12.13 -12.38 -25.37
N SER A 51 -12.31 -11.48 -24.40
CA SER A 51 -12.27 -10.03 -24.63
C SER A 51 -12.14 -9.26 -23.34
N TRP A 52 -11.37 -8.17 -23.33
CA TRP A 52 -11.33 -7.24 -22.20
C TRP A 52 -12.73 -6.75 -21.84
N GLN A 53 -13.05 -6.74 -20.54
CA GLN A 53 -14.20 -6.00 -20.05
C GLN A 53 -13.86 -4.50 -20.08
N THR A 54 -14.79 -3.65 -20.48
CA THR A 54 -14.58 -2.19 -20.56
C THR A 54 -15.42 -1.46 -19.54
N GLY A 55 -14.87 -0.37 -18.99
CA GLY A 55 -15.51 0.46 -17.97
C GLY A 55 -15.27 1.94 -18.23
N THR A 56 -16.02 2.81 -17.57
CA THR A 56 -15.78 4.27 -17.66
C THR A 56 -14.90 4.72 -16.50
N LEU A 57 -14.10 5.77 -16.71
CA LEU A 57 -13.29 6.38 -15.65
C LEU A 57 -14.12 6.71 -14.39
N ALA A 58 -15.31 7.27 -14.58
CA ALA A 58 -16.22 7.65 -13.50
C ALA A 58 -16.69 6.44 -12.68
N ASN A 59 -17.05 5.32 -13.33
CA ASN A 59 -17.51 4.10 -12.66
C ASN A 59 -16.41 3.47 -11.80
N HIS A 60 -15.15 3.73 -12.14
CA HIS A 60 -13.98 3.22 -11.42
C HIS A 60 -13.28 4.28 -10.57
N ASN A 61 -13.97 5.40 -10.27
CA ASN A 61 -13.47 6.49 -9.42
C ASN A 61 -12.10 7.03 -9.88
N ILE A 62 -11.89 7.13 -11.19
CA ILE A 62 -10.71 7.77 -11.78
C ILE A 62 -11.09 9.19 -12.19
N ASP A 63 -10.31 10.15 -11.70
CA ASP A 63 -10.38 11.55 -12.13
C ASP A 63 -9.97 11.66 -13.61
N PRO A 64 -10.86 12.14 -14.50
CA PRO A 64 -10.55 12.30 -15.92
C PRO A 64 -9.32 13.15 -16.20
N SER A 65 -9.02 14.15 -15.36
CA SER A 65 -7.86 15.03 -15.55
C SER A 65 -6.52 14.29 -15.48
N LYS A 66 -6.49 13.11 -14.85
CA LYS A 66 -5.31 12.23 -14.85
C LYS A 66 -5.08 11.57 -16.19
N MET A 67 -6.14 11.27 -16.94
CA MET A 67 -6.01 10.73 -18.30
C MET A 67 -5.55 11.80 -19.28
N ASP A 68 -5.96 13.05 -19.09
CA ASP A 68 -5.42 14.17 -19.88
C ASP A 68 -3.91 14.32 -19.68
N GLN A 69 -3.43 14.21 -18.43
CA GLN A 69 -1.99 14.22 -18.12
C GLN A 69 -1.24 13.03 -18.76
N ALA A 70 -1.81 11.82 -18.64
CA ALA A 70 -1.22 10.62 -19.24
C ALA A 70 -1.18 10.70 -20.78
N HIS A 71 -2.24 11.24 -21.38
CA HIS A 71 -2.32 11.47 -22.81
C HIS A 71 -1.27 12.49 -23.28
N GLN A 72 -1.17 13.64 -22.64
CA GLN A 72 -0.16 14.66 -22.96
C GLN A 72 1.26 14.12 -22.80
N PHE A 73 1.52 13.34 -21.75
CA PHE A 73 2.82 12.71 -21.56
C PHE A 73 3.16 11.78 -22.73
N ALA A 74 2.22 10.91 -23.10
CA ALA A 74 2.38 9.95 -24.19
C ALA A 74 2.53 10.62 -25.57
N GLU A 75 1.74 11.65 -25.86
CA GLU A 75 1.79 12.39 -27.12
C GLU A 75 3.13 13.11 -27.33
N ASN A 76 3.78 13.53 -26.24
CA ASN A 76 5.08 14.21 -26.30
C ASN A 76 6.29 13.27 -26.37
N ASP A 77 6.10 11.95 -26.28
CA ASP A 77 7.18 10.96 -26.44
C ASP A 77 7.03 10.22 -27.78
N PRO A 78 7.93 10.46 -28.76
CA PRO A 78 7.85 9.85 -30.09
C PRO A 78 8.01 8.33 -30.10
N LEU A 79 8.42 7.72 -28.99
CA LEU A 79 8.50 6.26 -28.86
C LEU A 79 7.21 5.63 -28.36
N THR A 80 6.27 6.44 -27.86
CA THR A 80 5.00 5.91 -27.34
C THR A 80 4.12 5.38 -28.46
N ARG A 81 3.54 4.20 -28.23
CA ARG A 81 2.61 3.54 -29.16
C ARG A 81 1.23 3.33 -28.59
N ALA A 82 1.11 3.25 -27.28
CA ALA A 82 -0.17 3.11 -26.62
C ALA A 82 -0.09 3.52 -25.15
N VAL A 83 -1.24 3.95 -24.62
CA VAL A 83 -1.53 4.04 -23.20
C VAL A 83 -2.77 3.19 -22.94
N LEU A 84 -2.65 2.23 -22.03
CA LEU A 84 -3.78 1.43 -21.55
C LEU A 84 -3.86 1.56 -20.03
N VAL A 85 -5.06 1.79 -19.51
CA VAL A 85 -5.32 1.87 -18.07
C VAL A 85 -6.37 0.84 -17.70
N VAL A 86 -6.01 -0.02 -16.76
CA VAL A 86 -6.86 -1.12 -16.26
C VAL A 86 -7.10 -0.92 -14.77
N LYS A 87 -8.37 -1.00 -14.35
CA LYS A 87 -8.76 -0.91 -12.94
C LYS A 87 -9.92 -1.87 -12.65
N ASP A 88 -9.85 -2.56 -11.52
CA ASP A 88 -10.86 -3.52 -11.05
C ASP A 88 -11.20 -4.62 -12.09
N GLY A 89 -10.26 -4.96 -12.98
CA GLY A 89 -10.47 -5.93 -14.06
C GLY A 89 -11.03 -5.34 -15.37
N TYR A 90 -11.30 -4.03 -15.42
CA TYR A 90 -11.83 -3.35 -16.59
C TYR A 90 -10.76 -2.50 -17.29
N LEU A 91 -10.73 -2.52 -18.62
CA LEU A 91 -10.06 -1.53 -19.43
C LEU A 91 -10.89 -0.24 -19.39
N VAL A 92 -10.36 0.77 -18.70
CA VAL A 92 -11.07 2.02 -18.39
C VAL A 92 -10.63 3.20 -19.25
N TYR A 93 -9.48 3.07 -19.89
CA TYR A 93 -8.99 4.00 -20.90
C TYR A 93 -8.00 3.29 -21.80
N GLU A 94 -8.08 3.57 -23.10
CA GLU A 94 -7.07 3.18 -24.07
C GLU A 94 -6.87 4.30 -25.08
N ASN A 95 -5.63 4.47 -25.51
CA ASN A 95 -5.27 5.33 -26.63
C ASN A 95 -4.05 4.75 -27.34
N TYR A 96 -4.04 4.76 -28.67
CA TYR A 96 -2.96 4.22 -29.50
C TYR A 96 -2.39 5.34 -30.35
N PHE A 97 -1.07 5.51 -30.28
CA PHE A 97 -0.32 6.57 -30.94
C PHE A 97 0.41 5.98 -32.17
N GLY A 98 0.29 6.65 -33.32
CA GLY A 98 0.75 6.19 -34.64
C GLY A 98 2.05 6.84 -35.07
#